data_AF-A0A2E3S009-F1
#
_entry.id   AF-A0A2E3S009-F1
#
_cell.length_a   1.000
_cell.length_b   1.000
_cell.length_c   1.000
_cell.angle_alpha   90.00
_cell.angle_beta   90.00
_cell.angle_gamma   90.00
#
_symmetry.space_group_name_H-M   'P 1'
#
loop_
_entity.id
_entity.type
_entity.pdbx_description
1 polymer ?
#
loop_
_entity_poly.entity_id
_entity_poly.type
_entity_poly.pdbx_seq_one_letter_code
_entity_poly.pdbx_strand_id
1 'polypeptide(L)'
;MSSQYFHGIMSLFVIFSYFIAVIFAKKPLGKFKFQKYFKYSIISIIILISSVFLLQGEDEYIYRELLISIIITVGGCVLHISARRYMEIGGNRWNCFVPYIHFSEFIRLWCECPAPKHSKVKDK
;
A
#
# COMPACT_ATOMS: atom_id res chain seq x y z
N MET A 1 2.91 -28.30 5.02
CA MET A 1 1.65 -27.85 5.66
C MET A 1 0.42 -28.57 5.08
N SER A 2 -0.63 -28.78 5.89
CA SER A 2 -1.96 -29.18 5.36
C SER A 2 -2.58 -28.02 4.55
N SER A 3 -3.31 -28.32 3.47
CA SER A 3 -4.03 -27.34 2.64
C SER A 3 -4.90 -26.36 3.46
N GLN A 4 -5.41 -26.80 4.61
CA GLN A 4 -6.21 -25.94 5.50
C GLN A 4 -5.39 -24.78 6.09
N TYR A 5 -4.12 -25.00 6.44
CA TYR A 5 -3.24 -23.94 6.96
C TYR A 5 -2.93 -22.90 5.88
N PHE A 6 -2.73 -23.36 4.64
CA PHE A 6 -2.53 -22.49 3.48
C PHE A 6 -3.75 -21.58 3.23
N HIS A 7 -4.96 -22.16 3.18
CA HIS A 7 -6.19 -21.38 3.04
C HIS A 7 -6.41 -20.39 4.21
N GLY A 8 -6.03 -20.78 5.43
CA GLY A 8 -6.06 -19.90 6.59
C GLY A 8 -5.14 -18.68 6.43
N ILE A 9 -3.89 -18.90 6.01
CA ILE A 9 -2.93 -17.82 5.77
C ILE A 9 -3.40 -16.90 4.64
N MET A 10 -3.91 -17.47 3.55
CA MET A 10 -4.48 -16.71 2.44
C MET A 10 -5.66 -15.83 2.87
N SER A 11 -6.55 -16.37 3.69
CA SER A 11 -7.69 -15.61 4.23
C SER A 11 -7.23 -14.44 5.11
N LEU A 12 -6.18 -14.64 5.91
CA LEU A 12 -5.58 -13.58 6.71
C LEU A 12 -4.98 -12.47 5.85
N PHE A 13 -4.33 -12.80 4.74
CA PHE A 13 -3.81 -11.80 3.78
C PHE A 13 -4.94 -10.95 3.19
N VAL A 14 -6.05 -11.57 2.77
CA VAL A 14 -7.22 -10.85 2.25
C VAL A 14 -7.80 -9.91 3.31
N ILE A 15 -8.02 -10.41 4.53
CA ILE A 15 -8.53 -9.62 5.65
C ILE A 15 -7.61 -8.43 5.94
N PHE A 16 -6.29 -8.67 5.99
CA PHE A 16 -5.30 -7.64 6.24
C PHE A 16 -5.30 -6.55 5.14
N SER A 17 -5.41 -6.96 3.88
CA SER A 17 -5.50 -6.03 2.75
C SER A 17 -6.72 -5.11 2.86
N TYR A 18 -7.85 -5.66 3.29
CA TYR A 18 -9.08 -4.91 3.51
C TYR A 18 -8.96 -3.94 4.68
N PHE A 19 -8.37 -4.36 5.80
CA PHE A 19 -8.13 -3.45 6.94
C PHE A 19 -7.25 -2.26 6.55
N ILE A 20 -6.19 -2.49 5.78
CA ILE A 20 -5.35 -1.41 5.26
C ILE A 20 -6.18 -0.47 4.38
N ALA A 21 -7.01 -1.02 3.49
CA ALA A 21 -7.88 -0.22 2.64
C ALA A 21 -8.80 0.70 3.47
N VAL A 22 -9.42 0.15 4.52
CA VAL A 22 -10.34 0.86 5.42
C VAL A 22 -9.64 1.93 6.25
N ILE A 23 -8.47 1.63 6.81
CA ILE A 23 -7.69 2.59 7.63
C ILE A 23 -7.35 3.84 6.81
N PHE A 24 -6.97 3.65 5.54
CA PHE A 24 -6.53 4.74 4.68
C PHE A 24 -7.66 5.37 3.82
N ALA A 25 -8.84 4.78 3.77
CA ALA A 25 -9.98 5.27 2.99
C ALA A 25 -10.54 6.62 3.46
N LYS A 26 -10.38 7.00 4.74
CA LYS A 26 -11.14 8.11 5.32
C LYS A 26 -10.64 9.50 4.92
N LYS A 27 -9.33 9.75 4.86
CA LYS A 27 -8.77 11.08 4.47
C LYS A 27 -7.50 10.96 3.64
N PRO A 28 -7.19 11.95 2.77
CA PRO A 28 -5.88 12.02 2.13
C PRO A 28 -4.76 12.12 3.17
N LEU A 29 -3.56 11.68 2.80
CA LEU A 29 -2.43 11.60 3.72
C LEU A 29 -1.50 12.81 3.57
N GLY A 30 -1.33 13.55 4.66
CA GLY A 30 -0.27 14.56 4.76
C GLY A 30 1.13 13.94 4.69
N LYS A 31 2.12 14.73 4.28
CA LYS A 31 3.52 14.31 4.04
C LYS A 31 4.12 13.48 5.17
N PHE A 32 4.09 13.99 6.40
CA PHE A 32 4.68 13.30 7.56
C PHE A 32 4.01 11.96 7.88
N LYS A 33 2.67 11.90 7.77
CA LYS A 33 1.90 10.67 7.98
C LYS A 33 2.20 9.65 6.88
N PHE A 34 2.23 10.10 5.62
CA PHE A 34 2.61 9.26 4.48
C PHE A 34 4.00 8.65 4.70
N GLN A 35 5.02 9.45 4.99
CA GLN A 35 6.38 8.94 5.22
C GLN A 35 6.44 7.94 6.38
N LYS A 36 5.74 8.22 7.49
CA LYS A 36 5.67 7.32 8.65
C LYS A 36 5.01 5.98 8.29
N TYR A 37 3.84 6.02 7.66
CA TYR A 37 3.11 4.81 7.27
C TYR A 37 3.81 4.03 6.16
N PHE A 38 4.45 4.71 5.22
CA PHE A 38 5.22 4.06 4.17
C PHE A 38 6.41 3.30 4.77
N LYS A 39 7.14 3.90 5.72
CA LYS A 39 8.21 3.21 6.47
C LYS A 39 7.70 1.97 7.21
N TYR A 40 6.56 2.08 7.92
CA TYR A 40 5.96 0.92 8.58
C TYR A 40 5.53 -0.15 7.58
N SER A 41 5.02 0.24 6.42
CA SER A 41 4.68 -0.73 5.37
C SER A 41 5.93 -1.47 4.88
N ILE A 42 7.05 -0.77 4.63
CA ILE A 42 8.32 -1.41 4.25
C ILE A 42 8.78 -2.40 5.32
N ILE A 43 8.75 -2.01 6.60
CA ILE A 43 9.15 -2.90 7.70
C ILE A 43 8.26 -4.15 7.73
N SER A 44 6.94 -3.98 7.61
CA SER A 44 5.99 -5.10 7.56
C SER A 44 6.24 -6.00 6.35
N ILE A 45 6.58 -5.43 5.20
CA ILE A 45 6.92 -6.17 3.97
C ILE A 45 8.17 -7.02 4.20
N ILE A 46 9.22 -6.44 4.79
CA ILE A 46 10.47 -7.16 5.09
C ILE A 46 10.19 -8.33 6.02
N ILE A 47 9.42 -8.11 7.10
CA ILE A 47 9.04 -9.18 8.03
C ILE A 47 8.26 -10.29 7.32
N LEU A 48 7.27 -9.95 6.48
CA LEU A 48 6.48 -10.91 5.73
C LEU A 48 7.36 -11.73 4.77
N ILE A 49 8.22 -11.07 3.99
CA ILE A 49 9.15 -11.75 3.08
C ILE A 49 10.07 -12.68 3.87
N SER A 50 10.70 -12.20 4.94
CA SER A 50 11.58 -13.02 5.78
C SER A 50 10.85 -14.24 6.35
N SER A 51 9.59 -14.09 6.78
CA SER A 51 8.80 -15.22 7.29
C SER A 51 8.52 -16.30 6.24
N VAL A 52 8.42 -15.92 4.97
CA VAL A 52 8.22 -16.86 3.86
C VAL A 52 9.50 -17.57 3.45
N PHE A 53 10.63 -16.87 3.47
CA PHE A 53 11.93 -17.50 3.22
C PHE A 53 12.30 -18.53 4.30
N LEU A 54 11.76 -18.41 5.52
CA LEU A 54 11.91 -19.44 6.56
C LEU A 54 11.09 -20.72 6.29
N LEU A 55 10.08 -20.64 5.41
CA LEU A 55 9.26 -21.78 4.99
C LEU A 55 9.80 -22.45 3.71
N GLN A 56 10.97 -22.03 3.24
CA GLN A 56 11.62 -22.57 2.06
C GLN A 56 12.03 -24.03 2.29
N GLY A 57 11.32 -24.96 1.64
CA GLY A 57 11.47 -26.41 1.83
C GLY A 57 10.16 -27.18 1.92
N GLU A 58 9.02 -26.50 2.07
CA GLU A 58 7.71 -27.10 1.84
C GLU A 58 7.35 -27.19 0.33
N ASP A 59 6.24 -27.86 0.02
CA ASP A 59 5.66 -28.02 -1.32
C ASP A 59 5.83 -26.76 -2.20
N GLU A 60 6.54 -26.91 -3.31
CA GLU A 60 6.95 -25.82 -4.21
C GLU A 60 5.75 -25.04 -4.76
N TYR A 61 4.61 -25.71 -4.93
CA TYR A 61 3.35 -25.08 -5.35
C TYR A 61 2.83 -24.11 -4.29
N ILE A 62 2.81 -24.54 -3.02
CA ILE A 62 2.34 -23.75 -1.88
C ILE A 62 3.24 -22.52 -1.66
N TYR A 63 4.56 -22.72 -1.76
CA TYR A 63 5.53 -21.63 -1.65
C TYR A 63 5.31 -20.55 -2.72
N ARG A 64 5.08 -20.95 -3.99
CA ARG A 64 4.83 -20.02 -5.09
C ARG A 64 3.54 -19.22 -4.90
N GLU A 65 2.44 -19.86 -4.50
CA GLU A 65 1.17 -19.17 -4.26
C GLU A 65 1.27 -18.17 -3.10
N LEU A 66 1.99 -18.53 -2.03
CA LEU A 66 2.26 -17.64 -0.90
C LEU A 66 3.05 -16.40 -1.33
N LEU A 67 4.07 -16.59 -2.16
CA LEU A 67 4.90 -15.51 -2.70
C LEU A 67 4.08 -14.54 -3.57
N ILE A 68 3.25 -15.06 -4.47
CA ILE A 68 2.35 -14.25 -5.32
C ILE A 68 1.40 -13.44 -4.44
N SER A 69 0.84 -14.05 -3.41
CA SER A 69 -0.13 -13.41 -2.51
C SER A 69 0.48 -12.30 -1.68
N ILE A 70 1.74 -12.47 -1.27
CA ILE A 70 2.53 -11.41 -0.67
C ILE A 70 2.76 -10.28 -1.65
N ILE A 71 3.22 -10.58 -2.87
CA ILE A 71 3.46 -9.54 -3.89
C ILE A 71 2.20 -8.71 -4.14
N ILE A 72 1.04 -9.37 -4.31
CA ILE A 72 -0.25 -8.70 -4.53
C ILE A 72 -0.63 -7.85 -3.31
N THR A 73 -0.53 -8.41 -2.10
CA THR A 73 -0.91 -7.69 -0.87
C THR A 73 -0.01 -6.48 -0.66
N VAL A 74 1.30 -6.69 -0.76
CA VAL A 74 2.33 -5.65 -0.59
C VAL A 74 2.17 -4.56 -1.64
N GLY A 75 2.06 -4.95 -2.91
CA GLY A 75 1.80 -4.05 -4.02
C GLY A 75 0.54 -3.24 -3.77
N GLY A 76 -0.57 -3.88 -3.43
CA GLY A 76 -1.85 -3.24 -3.10
C GLY A 76 -1.75 -2.23 -1.94
N CYS A 77 -1.00 -2.54 -0.89
CA CYS A 77 -0.81 -1.64 0.25
C CYS A 77 -0.03 -0.38 -0.13
N VAL A 78 1.05 -0.55 -0.89
CA VAL A 78 1.82 0.57 -1.46
C VAL A 78 0.95 1.36 -2.44
N LEU A 79 0.16 0.69 -3.27
CA LEU A 79 -0.82 1.30 -4.19
C LEU A 79 -1.85 2.16 -3.46
N HIS A 80 -2.30 1.71 -2.29
CA HIS A 80 -3.31 2.45 -1.57
C HIS A 80 -2.71 3.66 -0.84
N ILE A 81 -1.60 3.48 -0.12
CA ILE A 81 -0.98 4.55 0.67
C ILE A 81 -0.52 5.70 -0.23
N SER A 82 0.15 5.41 -1.35
CA SER A 82 0.64 6.48 -2.23
C SER A 82 -0.47 7.15 -3.04
N ALA A 83 -1.53 6.44 -3.43
CA ALA A 83 -2.75 7.03 -3.98
C ALA A 83 -3.39 8.05 -3.02
N ARG A 84 -3.45 7.75 -1.72
CA ARG A 84 -3.97 8.68 -0.71
C ARG A 84 -3.09 9.91 -0.51
N ARG A 85 -1.77 9.77 -0.71
CA ARG A 85 -0.85 10.92 -0.71
C ARG A 85 -1.00 11.76 -1.97
N TYR A 86 -1.20 11.11 -3.12
CA TYR A 86 -1.41 11.78 -4.41
C TYR A 86 -2.62 12.71 -4.37
N MET A 87 -3.73 12.26 -3.77
CA MET A 87 -4.93 13.08 -3.56
C MET A 87 -4.66 14.34 -2.72
N GLU A 88 -3.71 14.29 -1.78
CA GLU A 88 -3.39 15.42 -0.90
C GLU A 88 -2.56 16.50 -1.63
N ILE A 89 -1.76 16.12 -2.64
CA ILE A 89 -0.97 17.06 -3.44
C ILE A 89 -1.74 17.61 -4.66
N GLY A 90 -3.06 17.37 -4.73
CA GLY A 90 -3.93 17.84 -5.82
C GLY A 90 -4.10 16.84 -6.97
N GLY A 91 -3.66 15.60 -6.79
CA GLY A 91 -3.91 14.52 -7.75
C GLY A 91 -5.40 14.17 -7.90
N ASN A 92 -5.78 13.70 -9.09
CA ASN A 92 -7.14 13.29 -9.38
C ASN A 92 -7.39 11.84 -8.92
N ARG A 93 -8.58 11.56 -8.36
CA ARG A 93 -9.03 10.22 -7.94
C ARG A 93 -8.98 9.19 -9.06
N TRP A 94 -9.17 9.63 -10.30
CA TRP A 94 -9.16 8.77 -11.48
C TRP A 94 -7.75 8.43 -11.97
N ASN A 95 -6.74 9.17 -11.51
CA ASN A 95 -5.35 9.04 -11.93
C ASN A 95 -4.43 8.62 -10.78
N CYS A 96 -4.99 8.01 -9.72
CA CYS A 96 -4.21 7.55 -8.58
C CYS A 96 -3.18 6.47 -8.92
N PHE A 97 -3.24 5.87 -10.12
CA PHE A 97 -2.24 4.92 -10.62
C PHE A 97 -0.98 5.60 -11.21
N VAL A 98 -1.05 6.89 -11.54
CA VAL A 98 0.03 7.66 -12.18
C VAL A 98 1.34 7.67 -11.38
N PRO A 99 1.33 7.84 -10.03
CA PRO A 99 2.54 7.75 -9.23
C PRO A 99 3.26 6.40 -9.28
N TYR A 100 2.63 5.37 -9.84
CA TYR A 100 3.22 4.04 -9.96
C TYR A 100 3.83 3.78 -11.33
N ILE A 101 3.28 4.40 -12.37
CA ILE A 101 3.81 4.32 -13.72
C ILE A 101 5.02 5.25 -13.86
N HIS A 102 4.96 6.43 -13.22
CA HIS A 102 5.99 7.45 -13.34
C HIS A 102 6.76 7.60 -12.03
N PHE A 103 8.02 7.16 -12.03
CA PHE A 103 8.89 7.24 -10.84
C PHE A 103 9.09 8.69 -10.34
N SER A 104 9.07 9.67 -11.24
CA SER A 104 9.09 11.10 -10.87
C SER A 104 7.88 11.50 -10.03
N GLU A 105 6.68 11.03 -10.39
CA GLU A 105 5.45 11.25 -9.61
C GLU A 105 5.48 10.50 -8.28
N PHE A 106 6.13 9.33 -8.22
CA PHE A 106 6.39 8.66 -6.95
C PHE A 106 7.25 9.52 -6.02
N ILE A 107 8.39 10.04 -6.50
CA ILE A 107 9.28 10.93 -5.73
C ILE A 107 8.53 12.17 -5.25
N ARG A 108 7.69 12.73 -6.12
CA ARG A 108 6.87 13.90 -5.84
C ARG A 108 6.01 13.73 -4.58
N LEU A 109 5.48 12.52 -4.33
CA LEU A 109 4.71 12.21 -3.11
C LEU A 109 5.50 12.45 -1.81
N TRP A 110 6.81 12.27 -1.85
CA TRP A 110 7.72 12.45 -0.71
C TRP A 110 8.14 13.90 -0.52
N CYS A 111 8.29 14.64 -1.61
CA CYS A 111 8.92 15.95 -1.60
C CYS A 111 7.90 17.09 -1.51
N GLU A 112 6.83 17.04 -2.29
CA GLU A 112 5.90 18.16 -2.43
C GLU A 112 5.06 18.38 -1.19
N CYS A 113 4.75 19.66 -0.94
CA CYS A 113 3.72 20.09 0.00
C CYS A 113 2.37 20.16 -0.70
N PRO A 114 1.25 19.96 0.01
CA PRO A 114 -0.08 20.11 -0.58
C PRO A 114 -0.21 21.50 -1.22
N ALA A 115 -0.82 21.56 -2.41
CA ALA A 115 -1.15 22.84 -3.02
C ALA A 115 -1.97 23.67 -2.04
N PRO A 116 -1.71 24.97 -1.89
CA PRO A 116 -2.52 25.82 -1.03
C PRO A 116 -3.97 25.67 -1.47
N LYS A 117 -4.85 25.30 -0.53
CA LYS A 117 -6.29 25.25 -0.82
C LYS A 117 -6.65 26.63 -1.33
N HIS A 118 -7.08 26.74 -2.59
CA HIS A 118 -7.67 27.96 -3.11
C HIS A 118 -8.64 28.45 -2.04
N SER A 119 -8.38 29.65 -1.53
CA SER A 119 -9.34 30.35 -0.69
C SER A 119 -10.66 30.24 -1.42
N LYS A 120 -11.69 29.75 -0.73
CA LYS A 120 -13.05 29.89 -1.24
C LYS A 120 -13.20 31.37 -1.54
N VAL A 121 -13.13 31.73 -2.82
CA VAL A 121 -13.57 33.03 -3.29
C VAL A 121 -15.01 33.06 -2.81
N LYS A 122 -15.25 33.87 -1.77
CA LYS A 122 -16.60 34.21 -1.38
C LYS A 122 -17.08 35.05 -2.54
N ASP A 123 -17.77 34.42 -3.48
CA ASP A 123 -18.63 35.13 -4.41
C ASP A 123 -19.58 35.94 -3.53
N LYS A 124 -19.35 37.26 -3.52
CA LYS A 124 -20.17 38.26 -2.84
C LYS A 124 -21.33 38.63 -3.75
#